data_AF-A0A365NZD4-F1
#
_entry.id   AF-A0A365NZD4-F1
#
_cell.length_a   1.000
_cell.length_b   1.000
_cell.length_c   1.000
_cell.angle_alpha   90.00
_cell.angle_beta   90.00
_cell.angle_gamma   90.00
#
_symmetry.space_group_name_H-M   'P 1'
#
loop_
_entity.id
_entity.type
_entity.pdbx_description
1 polymer ?
#
loop_
_entity_poly.entity_id
_entity_poly.type
_entity_poly.pdbx_seq_one_letter_code
_entity_poly.pdbx_strand_id
1 'polypeptide(L)'
;MKRKDELEDFPLYQKALEIFKLTRGLIEIVPEDNEFLQETTVKFMMEDAMIIPAKIAGAHGIGLYDLKMENAAIIRKAARELMVRAGSLEYEDDIKDKEYITLLRNTIEEFRFLFIDWVASFDTWDYIIDRWGLFNPPGVTAHDKDPDDDIPFNPKDFFEGLEDFDDEEE
;
A
#
# COMPACT_ATOMS: atom_id res chain seq x y z
N MET A 1 2.06 2.84 -22.29
CA MET A 1 2.07 4.20 -21.66
C MET A 1 0.85 4.52 -20.76
N LYS A 2 -0.38 4.15 -21.16
CA LYS A 2 -1.66 4.52 -20.52
C LYS A 2 -1.85 4.17 -19.03
N ARG A 3 -1.40 2.98 -18.59
CA ARG A 3 -1.55 2.50 -17.19
C ARG A 3 -0.70 3.28 -16.18
N LYS A 4 0.42 3.85 -16.62
CA LYS A 4 1.28 4.66 -15.76
C LYS A 4 0.62 6.01 -15.48
N ASP A 5 0.04 6.61 -16.51
CA ASP A 5 -0.69 7.87 -16.40
C ASP A 5 -1.92 7.73 -15.49
N GLU A 6 -2.64 6.60 -15.58
CA GLU A 6 -3.78 6.27 -14.69
C GLU A 6 -3.38 6.15 -13.21
N LEU A 7 -2.20 5.58 -12.91
CA LEU A 7 -1.68 5.50 -11.55
C LEU A 7 -1.22 6.87 -11.02
N GLU A 8 -0.54 7.66 -11.84
CA GLU A 8 -0.05 8.99 -11.45
C GLU A 8 -1.19 9.96 -11.13
N ASP A 9 -2.34 9.80 -11.79
CA ASP A 9 -3.56 10.56 -11.53
C ASP A 9 -4.42 9.99 -10.39
N PHE A 10 -4.08 8.80 -9.86
CA PHE A 10 -4.88 8.15 -8.82
C PHE A 10 -4.77 8.90 -7.48
N PRO A 11 -5.87 9.48 -6.92
CA PRO A 11 -5.77 10.36 -5.75
C PRO A 11 -5.16 9.70 -4.51
N LEU A 12 -5.45 8.42 -4.28
CA LEU A 12 -4.87 7.66 -3.17
C LEU A 12 -3.35 7.53 -3.31
N TYR A 13 -2.87 7.29 -4.54
CA TYR A 13 -1.44 7.18 -4.84
C TYR A 13 -0.72 8.52 -4.66
N GLN A 14 -1.30 9.61 -5.18
CA GLN A 14 -0.77 10.95 -4.98
C GLN A 14 -0.66 11.32 -3.49
N LYS A 15 -1.69 11.01 -2.70
CA LYS A 15 -1.68 11.25 -1.25
C LYS A 15 -0.65 10.37 -0.53
N ALA A 16 -0.43 9.14 -0.98
CA ALA A 16 0.67 8.30 -0.48
C ALA A 16 2.06 8.89 -0.77
N LEU A 17 2.27 9.45 -1.97
CA LEU A 17 3.52 10.14 -2.30
C LEU A 17 3.71 11.42 -1.47
N GLU A 18 2.64 12.12 -1.12
CA GLU A 18 2.67 13.25 -0.20
C GLU A 18 3.13 12.82 1.20
N ILE A 19 2.54 11.74 1.75
CA ILE A 19 2.97 11.12 3.02
C ILE A 19 4.46 10.76 2.98
N PHE A 20 4.93 10.18 1.88
CA PHE A 20 6.34 9.83 1.73
C PHE A 20 7.25 11.06 1.76
N LYS A 21 6.91 12.12 1.04
CA LYS A 21 7.66 13.39 1.03
C LYS A 21 7.68 14.06 2.40
N LEU A 22 6.53 14.12 3.08
CA LEU A 22 6.43 14.69 4.42
C LEU A 22 7.22 13.88 5.44
N THR A 23 7.16 12.55 5.35
CA THR A 23 7.94 11.66 6.22
C THR A 23 9.44 11.89 6.04
N ARG A 24 9.91 12.02 4.79
CA ARG A 24 11.32 12.35 4.50
C ARG A 24 11.76 13.67 5.15
N GLY A 25 10.95 14.73 5.04
CA GLY A 25 11.26 15.99 5.71
C GLY A 25 11.21 15.87 7.24
N LEU A 26 10.28 15.07 7.77
CA LEU A 26 10.15 14.89 9.21
C LEU A 26 11.35 14.15 9.81
N ILE A 27 11.87 13.12 9.14
CA ILE A 27 13.02 12.39 9.69
C ILE A 27 14.31 13.21 9.67
N GLU A 28 14.43 14.20 8.78
CA GLU A 28 15.60 15.08 8.70
C GLU A 28 15.73 15.99 9.93
N ILE A 29 14.66 16.18 10.70
CA ILE A 29 14.70 16.95 11.95
C ILE A 29 15.16 16.11 13.16
N VAL A 30 15.22 14.77 13.01
CA VAL A 30 15.69 13.89 14.07
C VAL A 30 17.23 13.94 14.12
N PRO A 31 17.86 14.25 15.27
CA PRO A 31 19.31 14.37 15.35
C PRO A 31 20.04 13.09 14.91
N GLU A 32 21.06 13.23 14.05
CA GLU A 32 21.83 12.10 13.53
C GLU A 32 22.67 11.39 14.61
N ASP A 33 23.04 12.11 15.67
CA ASP A 33 23.78 11.57 16.82
C ASP A 33 22.87 10.85 17.85
N ASN A 34 21.55 10.95 17.70
CA ASN A 34 20.60 10.16 18.48
C ASN A 34 20.40 8.78 17.85
N GLU A 35 21.42 7.91 18.00
CA GLU A 35 21.45 6.55 17.42
C GLU A 35 20.20 5.73 17.74
N PHE A 36 19.65 5.89 18.95
CA PHE A 36 18.43 5.20 19.36
C PHE A 36 17.23 5.59 18.49
N LEU A 37 16.95 6.88 18.29
CA LEU A 37 15.84 7.32 17.44
C LEU A 37 16.09 7.02 15.97
N GLN A 38 17.34 7.07 15.52
CA GLN A 38 17.70 6.70 14.15
C GLN A 38 17.32 5.23 13.85
N GLU A 39 17.70 4.29 14.73
CA GLU A 39 17.45 2.86 14.52
C GLU A 39 16.01 2.43 14.83
N THR A 40 15.33 3.09 15.77
CA THR A 40 14.00 2.67 16.24
C THR A 40 12.83 3.45 15.66
N THR A 41 13.07 4.64 15.13
CA THR A 41 12.03 5.53 14.64
C THR A 41 12.25 5.91 13.18
N VAL A 42 13.37 6.58 12.85
CA VAL A 42 13.63 7.09 11.50
C VAL A 42 13.58 5.98 10.46
N LYS A 43 14.30 4.89 10.70
CA LYS A 43 14.36 3.73 9.81
C LYS A 43 12.98 3.17 9.49
N PHE A 44 12.16 2.92 10.51
CA PHE A 44 10.84 2.32 10.32
C PHE A 44 9.80 3.30 9.76
N MET A 45 9.90 4.59 10.09
CA MET A 45 9.07 5.61 9.45
C MET A 45 9.32 5.66 7.94
N MET A 46 10.59 5.56 7.52
CA MET A 46 10.93 5.50 6.09
C MET A 46 10.44 4.22 5.43
N GLU A 47 10.61 3.07 6.08
CA GLU A 47 10.10 1.79 5.58
C GLU A 47 8.59 1.84 5.33
N ASP A 48 7.81 2.29 6.33
CA ASP A 48 6.35 2.42 6.21
C ASP A 48 5.94 3.44 5.14
N ALA A 49 6.64 4.56 5.06
CA ALA A 49 6.32 5.59 4.07
C ALA A 49 6.64 5.14 2.63
N MET A 50 7.64 4.28 2.44
CA MET A 50 7.97 3.70 1.12
C MET A 50 7.00 2.58 0.71
N ILE A 51 6.58 1.74 1.66
CA ILE A 51 5.76 0.56 1.33
C ILE A 51 4.34 0.95 0.90
N ILE A 52 3.78 2.02 1.45
CA ILE A 52 2.42 2.49 1.13
C ILE A 52 2.24 2.73 -0.39
N PRO A 53 3.00 3.64 -1.05
CA PRO A 53 2.84 3.87 -2.49
C PRO A 53 3.21 2.63 -3.32
N ALA A 54 4.21 1.85 -2.91
CA ALA A 54 4.61 0.64 -3.63
C ALA A 54 3.48 -0.40 -3.69
N LYS A 55 2.76 -0.60 -2.58
CA LYS A 55 1.64 -1.54 -2.49
C LYS A 55 0.40 -1.04 -3.23
N ILE A 56 0.17 0.28 -3.26
CA ILE A 56 -0.89 0.86 -4.10
C ILE A 56 -0.59 0.62 -5.58
N ALA A 57 0.64 0.91 -6.03
CA ALA A 57 1.05 0.68 -7.41
C ALA A 57 0.92 -0.79 -7.81
N GLY A 58 1.35 -1.71 -6.95
CA GLY A 58 1.20 -3.15 -7.17
C GLY A 58 -0.26 -3.59 -7.26
N ALA A 59 -1.14 -3.07 -6.41
CA ALA A 59 -2.57 -3.42 -6.41
C ALA A 59 -3.37 -2.76 -7.55
N HIS A 60 -2.90 -1.65 -8.11
CA HIS A 60 -3.62 -0.91 -9.15
C HIS A 60 -3.77 -1.71 -10.45
N GLY A 61 -2.80 -2.55 -10.78
CA GLY A 61 -2.83 -3.41 -11.98
C GLY A 61 -3.49 -4.79 -11.77
N ILE A 62 -3.95 -5.10 -10.56
CA ILE A 62 -4.48 -6.43 -10.20
C ILE A 62 -6.01 -6.39 -10.25
N GLY A 63 -6.66 -7.46 -10.74
CA GLY A 63 -8.11 -7.65 -10.63
C GLY A 63 -8.50 -8.25 -9.28
N LEU A 64 -7.83 -9.36 -8.96
CA LEU A 64 -8.07 -10.27 -7.84
C LEU A 64 -8.23 -9.58 -6.46
N TYR A 65 -9.38 -9.82 -5.84
CA TYR A 65 -9.82 -9.34 -4.54
C TYR A 65 -8.89 -9.75 -3.41
N ASP A 66 -8.51 -11.04 -3.34
CA ASP A 66 -7.67 -11.58 -2.28
C ASP A 66 -6.30 -10.88 -2.24
N LEU A 67 -5.66 -10.71 -3.41
CA LEU A 67 -4.41 -9.98 -3.56
C LEU A 67 -4.57 -8.49 -3.26
N LYS A 68 -5.66 -7.85 -3.70
CA LYS A 68 -5.95 -6.45 -3.37
C LYS A 68 -6.11 -6.25 -1.87
N MET A 69 -6.82 -7.15 -1.20
CA MET A 69 -7.04 -7.11 0.24
C MET A 69 -5.76 -7.36 1.04
N GLU A 70 -4.88 -8.24 0.58
CA GLU A 70 -3.55 -8.43 1.16
C GLU A 70 -2.74 -7.13 1.09
N ASN A 71 -2.68 -6.49 -0.08
CA ASN A 71 -1.99 -5.20 -0.25
C ASN A 71 -2.63 -4.12 0.64
N ALA A 72 -3.96 -4.06 0.70
CA ALA A 72 -4.69 -3.12 1.56
C ALA A 72 -4.36 -3.33 3.05
N ALA A 73 -4.22 -4.57 3.51
CA ALA A 73 -3.83 -4.87 4.88
C ALA A 73 -2.42 -4.34 5.21
N ILE A 74 -1.46 -4.52 4.30
CA ILE A 74 -0.08 -4.02 4.44
C ILE A 74 -0.07 -2.49 4.47
N ILE A 75 -0.78 -1.84 3.54
CA ILE A 75 -0.93 -0.38 3.48
C ILE A 75 -1.49 0.15 4.80
N ARG A 76 -2.59 -0.45 5.29
CA ARG A 76 -3.22 -0.03 6.55
C ARG A 76 -2.29 -0.19 7.74
N LYS A 77 -1.53 -1.29 7.82
CA LYS A 77 -0.52 -1.50 8.87
C LYS A 77 0.52 -0.37 8.84
N ALA A 78 1.15 -0.15 7.69
CA ALA A 78 2.19 0.86 7.53
C ALA A 78 1.68 2.27 7.88
N ALA A 79 0.50 2.67 7.37
CA ALA A 79 -0.08 3.96 7.68
C ALA A 79 -0.36 4.16 9.19
N ARG A 80 -0.84 3.11 9.88
CA ARG A 80 -1.09 3.17 11.33
C ARG A 80 0.20 3.23 12.14
N GLU A 81 1.21 2.46 11.75
CA GLU A 81 2.51 2.47 12.41
C GLU A 81 3.22 3.81 12.22
N LEU A 82 3.18 4.36 11.01
CA LEU A 82 3.69 5.70 10.71
C LEU A 82 2.97 6.78 11.52
N MET A 83 1.63 6.70 11.62
CA MET A 83 0.83 7.62 12.45
C MET A 83 1.27 7.61 13.92
N VAL A 84 1.51 6.42 14.48
CA VAL A 84 1.96 6.26 15.87
C VAL A 84 3.37 6.81 16.06
N ARG A 85 4.32 6.44 15.20
CA ARG A 85 5.73 6.89 15.31
C ARG A 85 5.85 8.40 15.10
N ALA A 86 5.13 8.98 14.15
CA ALA A 86 5.08 10.43 13.99
C ALA A 86 4.59 11.11 15.27
N GLY A 87 3.52 10.59 15.87
CA GLY A 87 2.98 11.12 17.12
C GLY A 87 3.91 10.97 18.33
N SER A 88 4.74 9.92 18.40
CA SER A 88 5.68 9.78 19.52
C SER A 88 6.78 10.84 19.50
N LEU A 89 7.17 11.34 18.32
CA LEU A 89 8.13 12.43 18.18
C LEU A 89 7.65 13.74 18.83
N GLU A 90 6.36 13.88 19.13
CA GLU A 90 5.84 15.05 19.87
C GLU A 90 6.40 15.14 21.29
N TYR A 91 6.80 14.01 21.87
CA TYR A 91 7.31 13.94 23.24
C TYR A 91 8.84 13.99 23.33
N GLU A 92 9.54 14.02 22.20
CA GLU A 92 10.99 14.18 22.15
C GLU A 92 11.37 15.66 22.32
N ASP A 93 12.17 15.96 23.34
CA ASP A 93 12.57 17.33 23.71
C ASP A 93 13.42 18.01 22.61
N ASP A 94 14.21 17.22 21.88
CA ASP A 94 15.12 17.71 20.84
C ASP A 94 14.40 18.07 19.54
N ILE A 95 13.14 17.66 19.38
CA ILE A 95 12.35 17.93 18.18
C ILE A 95 11.50 19.17 18.41
N LYS A 96 11.89 20.28 17.77
CA LYS A 96 11.22 21.58 17.96
C LYS A 96 10.08 21.85 16.98
N ASP A 97 10.16 21.28 15.77
CA ASP A 97 9.16 21.49 14.73
C ASP A 97 7.99 20.51 14.88
N LYS A 98 7.12 20.80 15.85
CA LYS A 98 5.91 19.99 16.12
C LYS A 98 4.82 20.21 15.06
N GLU A 99 4.88 21.30 14.30
CA GLU A 99 3.93 21.57 13.22
C GLU A 99 4.09 20.55 12.09
N TYR A 100 5.33 20.15 11.79
CA TYR A 100 5.63 19.11 10.80
C TYR A 100 5.02 17.75 11.17
N ILE A 101 5.02 17.41 12.46
CA ILE A 101 4.36 16.20 12.97
C ILE A 101 2.85 16.28 12.75
N THR A 102 2.25 17.41 13.12
CA THR A 102 0.81 17.63 12.96
C THR A 102 0.40 17.55 11.49
N LEU A 103 1.19 18.14 10.59
CA LEU A 103 0.96 18.10 9.15
C LEU A 103 0.95 16.66 8.63
N LEU A 104 1.98 15.86 8.93
CA LEU A 104 2.04 14.46 8.49
C LEU A 104 0.85 13.65 9.00
N ARG A 105 0.47 13.82 10.27
CA ARG A 105 -0.67 13.11 10.88
C ARG A 105 -1.99 13.47 10.22
N ASN A 106 -2.20 14.74 9.89
CA ASN A 106 -3.39 15.18 9.15
C ASN A 106 -3.43 14.60 7.73
N THR A 107 -2.30 14.58 7.03
CA THR A 107 -2.19 13.97 5.69
C THR A 107 -2.50 12.46 5.73
N ILE A 108 -2.08 11.74 6.78
CA ILE A 108 -2.42 10.32 6.98
C ILE A 108 -3.93 10.14 7.23
N GLU A 109 -4.59 11.06 7.93
CA GLU A 109 -6.05 11.02 8.10
C GLU A 109 -6.80 11.29 6.80
N GLU A 110 -6.35 12.24 5.98
CA GLU A 110 -6.90 12.45 4.63
C GLU A 110 -6.74 11.21 3.76
N PHE A 111 -5.55 10.60 3.78
CA PHE A 111 -5.27 9.34 3.11
C PHE A 111 -6.23 8.22 3.55
N ARG A 112 -6.55 8.15 4.86
CA ARG A 112 -7.45 7.12 5.38
C ARG A 112 -8.84 7.18 4.74
N PHE A 113 -9.36 8.37 4.44
CA PHE A 113 -10.65 8.50 3.76
C PHE A 113 -10.59 7.94 2.33
N LEU A 114 -9.57 8.35 1.56
CA LEU A 114 -9.34 7.82 0.20
C LEU A 114 -9.15 6.30 0.21
N PHE A 115 -8.45 5.78 1.22
CA PHE A 115 -8.17 4.35 1.37
C PHE A 115 -9.45 3.55 1.61
N ILE A 116 -10.37 4.07 2.43
CA ILE A 116 -11.65 3.41 2.70
C ILE A 116 -12.47 3.30 1.41
N ASP A 117 -12.56 4.39 0.64
CA ASP A 117 -13.30 4.41 -0.63
C ASP A 117 -12.68 3.45 -1.66
N TRP A 118 -11.34 3.37 -1.69
CA TRP A 118 -10.63 2.44 -2.56
C TRP A 118 -10.92 0.98 -2.21
N VAL A 119 -10.82 0.58 -0.93
CA VAL A 119 -11.12 -0.80 -0.52
C VAL A 119 -12.59 -1.15 -0.77
N ALA A 120 -13.51 -0.21 -0.56
CA ALA A 120 -14.93 -0.41 -0.83
C ALA A 120 -15.25 -0.61 -2.33
N SER A 121 -14.33 -0.23 -3.23
CA SER A 121 -14.50 -0.38 -4.68
C SER A 121 -14.10 -1.75 -5.23
N PHE A 122 -13.53 -2.63 -4.42
CA PHE A 122 -13.05 -3.93 -4.89
C PHE A 122 -14.21 -4.85 -5.26
N ASP A 123 -14.11 -5.50 -6.42
CA ASP A 123 -15.02 -6.59 -6.78
C ASP A 123 -14.70 -7.81 -5.94
N THR A 124 -15.61 -8.20 -5.05
CA THR A 124 -15.41 -9.33 -4.15
C THR A 124 -15.52 -10.68 -4.87
N TRP A 125 -16.01 -10.73 -6.11
CA TRP A 125 -16.25 -11.98 -6.83
C TRP A 125 -15.18 -12.30 -7.88
N ASP A 126 -14.22 -11.40 -8.09
CA ASP A 126 -12.98 -11.67 -8.82
C ASP A 126 -11.90 -12.07 -7.81
N TYR A 127 -11.76 -13.36 -7.49
CA TYR A 127 -10.85 -13.84 -6.43
C TYR A 127 -10.32 -15.24 -6.71
N ILE A 128 -9.19 -15.58 -6.09
CA ILE A 128 -8.73 -16.96 -5.90
C ILE A 128 -8.91 -17.31 -4.42
N ILE A 129 -9.20 -18.58 -4.10
CA ILE A 129 -9.37 -18.96 -2.70
C ILE A 129 -8.04 -18.78 -1.93
N ASP A 130 -8.02 -17.82 -1.01
CA ASP A 130 -6.97 -17.64 -0.03
C ASP A 130 -7.00 -18.82 0.96
N ARG A 131 -5.96 -19.66 0.88
CA ARG A 131 -5.79 -20.84 1.75
C ARG A 131 -5.42 -20.48 3.19
N TRP A 132 -5.03 -19.24 3.47
CA TRP A 132 -4.88 -18.73 4.83
C TRP A 132 -6.21 -18.22 5.41
N GLY A 133 -7.21 -17.99 4.55
CA GLY A 133 -8.58 -17.65 4.95
C GLY A 133 -8.79 -16.23 5.44
N LEU A 134 -7.83 -15.33 5.21
CA LEU A 134 -7.87 -13.95 5.68
C LEU A 134 -8.60 -13.03 4.68
N PHE A 135 -8.49 -13.33 3.39
CA PHE A 135 -8.95 -12.45 2.31
C PHE A 135 -9.98 -13.10 1.38
N ASN A 136 -10.66 -14.15 1.84
CA ASN A 136 -11.77 -14.73 1.09
C ASN A 136 -13.03 -13.85 1.14
N PRO A 137 -13.86 -13.86 0.08
CA PRO A 137 -15.16 -13.21 0.09
C PRO A 137 -16.12 -13.82 1.11
N PRO A 138 -17.18 -13.10 1.52
CA PRO A 138 -18.18 -13.63 2.44
C PRO A 138 -18.81 -14.93 1.90
N GLY A 139 -18.75 -15.99 2.71
CA GLY A 139 -19.32 -17.30 2.37
C GLY A 139 -18.34 -18.27 1.71
N VAL A 140 -17.12 -17.84 1.39
CA VAL A 140 -16.03 -18.68 0.88
C VAL A 140 -15.07 -19.01 2.02
N THR A 141 -14.73 -20.27 2.17
CA THR A 141 -13.78 -20.75 3.19
C THR A 141 -12.48 -21.24 2.55
N ALA A 142 -11.39 -21.20 3.32
CA ALA A 142 -10.09 -21.72 2.87
C ALA A 142 -10.13 -23.23 2.50
N HIS A 143 -11.14 -23.95 2.97
CA HIS A 143 -11.34 -25.39 2.74
C HIS A 143 -12.25 -25.70 1.55
N ASP A 144 -12.86 -24.69 0.94
CA ASP A 144 -13.69 -24.89 -0.25
C ASP A 144 -12.79 -25.29 -1.43
N LYS A 145 -13.33 -26.11 -2.33
CA LYS A 145 -12.64 -26.48 -3.56
C LYS A 145 -12.63 -25.27 -4.49
N ASP A 146 -11.48 -24.91 -5.04
CA ASP A 146 -11.43 -23.81 -6.00
C ASP A 146 -12.06 -24.30 -7.32
N PRO A 147 -13.02 -23.57 -7.91
CA PRO A 147 -13.55 -23.93 -9.23
C PRO A 147 -12.44 -24.04 -10.29
N ASP A 148 -11.34 -23.30 -10.13
CA ASP A 148 -10.21 -23.33 -11.05
C ASP A 148 -9.26 -24.53 -10.82
N ASP A 149 -9.35 -25.23 -9.67
CA ASP A 149 -8.51 -26.40 -9.37
C ASP A 149 -8.72 -27.54 -10.39
N ASP A 150 -9.89 -27.61 -11.03
CA ASP A 150 -10.23 -28.62 -12.04
C ASP A 150 -9.91 -28.19 -13.48
N ILE A 151 -9.47 -26.95 -13.70
CA ILE A 151 -9.17 -26.42 -15.04
C ILE A 151 -7.74 -26.81 -15.41
N PRO A 152 -7.52 -27.62 -16.47
CA PRO A 152 -6.17 -27.96 -16.91
C PRO A 152 -5.43 -26.71 -17.38
N PHE A 153 -4.20 -26.49 -16.89
CA PHE A 153 -3.36 -25.41 -17.38
C PHE A 153 -3.17 -25.54 -18.91
N ASN A 154 -3.60 -24.52 -19.65
CA ASN A 154 -3.39 -24.41 -21.07
C ASN A 154 -2.34 -23.32 -21.35
N PRO A 155 -1.13 -23.68 -21.81
CA PRO A 155 -0.09 -22.72 -22.09
C PRO A 155 -0.50 -21.63 -23.09
N LYS A 156 -1.39 -21.94 -24.05
CA LYS A 156 -1.79 -20.96 -25.08
C LYS A 156 -2.57 -19.79 -24.49
N ASP A 157 -3.49 -20.06 -23.56
CA ASP A 157 -4.32 -19.04 -22.91
C ASP A 157 -3.46 -18.08 -22.06
N PHE A 158 -2.33 -18.57 -21.54
CA PHE A 158 -1.36 -17.76 -20.80
C PHE A 158 -0.54 -16.83 -21.72
N PHE A 159 -0.15 -17.32 -22.91
CA PHE A 159 0.67 -16.54 -23.84
C PHE A 159 -0.15 -15.59 -24.75
N GLU A 160 -1.43 -15.86 -25.03
CA GLU A 160 -2.30 -14.93 -25.76
C GLU A 160 -2.40 -13.55 -25.05
N GLY A 161 -2.40 -13.52 -23.72
CA GLY A 161 -2.38 -12.26 -22.95
C GLY A 161 -1.01 -11.59 -22.84
N LEU A 162 0.06 -12.27 -23.28
CA LEU A 162 1.44 -11.76 -23.31
C LEU A 162 1.87 -11.30 -24.72
N GLU A 163 1.19 -11.74 -25.77
CA GLU A 163 1.46 -11.32 -27.15
C GLU A 163 1.27 -9.81 -27.36
N ASP A 164 0.39 -9.16 -26.59
CA ASP A 164 0.21 -7.70 -26.58
C ASP A 164 1.41 -6.91 -25.96
N PHE A 165 2.42 -7.60 -25.40
CA PHE A 165 3.61 -6.94 -24.83
C PHE A 165 4.76 -6.76 -25.83
N ASP A 166 4.74 -7.47 -26.96
CA ASP A 166 5.81 -7.41 -27.97
C ASP A 166 5.60 -6.30 -29.03
N ASP A 167 4.44 -5.62 -29.04
CA ASP A 167 4.09 -4.59 -30.06
C ASP A 167 4.22 -3.12 -29.55
N GLU A 168 4.71 -2.86 -28.33
CA GLU A 168 4.97 -1.48 -27.80
C GLU A 168 6.48 -1.08 -27.78
N GLU A 169 7.30 -1.61 -28.71
CA GLU A 169 8.64 -1.03 -29.02
C GLU A 169 8.72 -0.55 -30.49
N GLU A 170 8.22 0.66 -30.76
CA GLU A 170 8.74 1.57 -31.81
C GLU A 170 8.56 3.05 -31.42
#